data_AF-A0A8S9G9S1-F1
#
_entry.id   AF-A0A8S9G9S1-F1
#
_cell.length_a   1.000
_cell.length_b   1.000
_cell.length_c   1.000
_cell.angle_alpha   90.00
_cell.angle_beta   90.00
_cell.angle_gamma   90.00
#
_symmetry.space_group_name_H-M   'P 1'
#
loop_
_entity.id
_entity.type
_entity.pdbx_description
1 polymer ?
#
loop_
_entity_poly.entity_id
_entity_poly.type
_entity_poly.pdbx_seq_one_letter_code
_entity_poly.pdbx_strand_id
1 'polypeptide(L)'
;MLRYGPLFRTNILGSRTVISTDADVIFEIFRQENQSFVQSYPDVFVKVLGKDNVFFKTGDVHKHIKHTTMHLIGSEGLKRKMIGFMNRTTREHLKRKASEGAFNLRHAVSTLIVSYITPQMISNLKPETQAKLIDNFMAFNIEWFQSPFALSTWKNLFKVLRARKEAAKIINVALERRKDSILEKQGDFLDTLLEEMKKEGSVGGGFTSSLKAH
;
A
#
# COMPACT_ATOMS: atom_id res chain seq x y z
N MET A 1 -29.11 3.48 6.94
CA MET A 1 -30.09 4.29 6.18
C MET A 1 -31.44 4.43 6.87
N LEU A 2 -32.12 3.33 7.27
CA LEU A 2 -33.52 3.40 7.75
C LEU A 2 -33.81 4.34 8.94
N ARG A 3 -32.84 4.61 9.82
CA ARG A 3 -33.04 5.47 11.01
C ARG A 3 -32.59 6.92 10.84
N TYR A 4 -31.51 7.17 10.09
CA TYR A 4 -30.85 8.48 10.02
C TYR A 4 -30.71 9.04 8.60
N GLY A 5 -31.27 8.35 7.61
CA GLY A 5 -31.14 8.73 6.20
C GLY A 5 -29.75 8.41 5.60
N PRO A 6 -29.49 8.91 4.37
CA PRO A 6 -28.25 8.66 3.65
C PRO A 6 -27.10 9.57 4.09
N LEU A 7 -27.37 10.67 4.80
CA LEU A 7 -26.38 11.61 5.32
C LEU A 7 -26.66 11.87 6.80
N PHE A 8 -25.73 11.49 7.67
CA PHE A 8 -25.93 11.65 9.12
C PHE A 8 -24.62 11.88 9.87
N ARG A 9 -24.74 12.37 11.11
CA ARG A 9 -23.60 12.68 11.98
C ARG A 9 -23.49 11.63 13.08
N THR A 10 -22.26 11.29 13.44
CA THR A 10 -21.95 10.38 14.54
C THR A 10 -20.57 10.73 15.13
N ASN A 11 -20.12 9.96 16.11
CA ASN A 11 -18.75 9.99 16.60
C ASN A 11 -18.10 8.62 16.34
N ILE A 12 -17.01 8.61 15.56
CA ILE A 12 -16.20 7.41 15.32
C ILE A 12 -14.85 7.62 16.01
N LEU A 13 -14.56 6.80 17.03
CA LEU A 13 -13.28 6.81 17.78
C LEU A 13 -12.88 8.19 18.32
N GLY A 14 -13.83 8.94 18.87
CA GLY A 14 -13.59 10.29 19.40
C GLY A 14 -13.67 11.40 18.34
N SER A 15 -13.71 11.07 17.05
CA SER A 15 -13.82 12.04 15.97
C SER A 15 -15.28 12.30 15.60
N ARG A 16 -15.68 13.57 15.52
CA ARG A 16 -17.00 13.96 14.97
C ARG A 16 -17.00 13.66 13.48
N THR A 17 -17.87 12.75 13.04
CA THR A 17 -17.87 12.22 11.67
C THR A 17 -19.22 12.42 11.02
N VAL A 18 -19.22 12.93 9.80
CA VAL A 18 -20.37 12.90 8.90
C VAL A 18 -20.21 11.66 8.01
N ILE A 19 -21.22 10.79 8.01
CA ILE A 19 -21.28 9.63 7.13
C ILE A 19 -22.23 9.95 5.99
N SER A 20 -21.75 9.83 4.76
CA SER A 20 -22.57 9.90 3.55
C SER A 20 -22.62 8.54 2.85
N THR A 21 -23.81 8.17 2.42
CA THR A 21 -24.09 7.05 1.51
C THR A 21 -24.86 7.54 0.26
N ASP A 22 -25.00 8.86 0.13
CA ASP A 22 -25.58 9.53 -1.02
C ASP A 22 -24.53 9.65 -2.14
N ALA A 23 -24.87 9.16 -3.34
CA ALA A 23 -23.93 9.08 -4.45
C ALA A 23 -23.47 10.46 -4.95
N ASP A 24 -24.37 11.45 -4.98
CA ASP A 24 -24.07 12.79 -5.48
C ASP A 24 -23.15 13.52 -4.50
N VAL A 25 -23.41 13.38 -3.20
CA VAL A 25 -22.53 13.91 -2.14
C VAL A 25 -21.16 13.24 -2.20
N ILE A 26 -21.11 11.91 -2.34
CA ILE A 26 -19.84 11.17 -2.44
C ILE A 26 -19.05 11.63 -3.68
N PHE A 27 -19.73 11.82 -4.82
CA PHE A 27 -19.11 12.28 -6.05
C PHE A 27 -18.52 13.69 -5.91
N GLU A 28 -19.25 14.61 -5.27
CA GLU A 28 -18.74 15.97 -5.04
C GLU A 28 -17.57 15.98 -4.05
N ILE A 29 -17.58 15.13 -3.00
CA ILE A 29 -16.41 14.95 -2.12
C ILE A 29 -15.17 14.56 -2.92
N PHE A 30 -15.30 13.63 -3.87
CA PHE A 30 -14.18 13.21 -4.72
C PHE A 30 -13.74 14.29 -5.72
N ARG A 31 -14.66 15.09 -6.26
CA ARG A 31 -14.30 16.23 -7.15
C ARG A 31 -13.52 17.31 -6.42
N GLN A 32 -13.82 17.50 -5.13
CA GLN A 32 -13.23 18.50 -4.25
C GLN A 32 -12.01 17.98 -3.47
N GLU A 33 -11.46 16.82 -3.87
CA GLU A 33 -10.26 16.22 -3.29
C GLU A 33 -9.06 17.18 -3.37
N ASN A 34 -8.40 17.45 -2.24
CA ASN A 34 -7.33 18.43 -2.06
C ASN A 34 -7.74 19.91 -2.26
N GLN A 35 -9.04 20.22 -2.30
CA GLN A 35 -9.57 21.58 -2.30
C GLN A 35 -10.40 21.83 -1.04
N SER A 36 -11.55 21.16 -0.93
CA SER A 36 -12.46 21.25 0.22
C SER A 36 -12.34 20.05 1.15
N PHE A 37 -11.82 18.93 0.65
CA PHE A 37 -11.63 17.69 1.41
C PHE A 37 -10.18 17.20 1.31
N VAL A 38 -9.67 16.70 2.44
CA VAL A 38 -8.37 16.01 2.49
C VAL A 38 -8.58 14.58 2.97
N GLN A 39 -7.84 13.66 2.37
CA GLN A 39 -7.82 12.28 2.83
C GLN A 39 -7.28 12.24 4.27
N SER A 40 -8.04 11.62 5.16
CA SER A 40 -7.65 11.46 6.56
C SER A 40 -8.06 10.07 7.05
N TYR A 41 -7.33 9.59 8.04
CA TYR A 41 -7.59 8.32 8.71
C TYR A 41 -7.65 8.56 10.22
N PRO A 42 -8.39 7.73 10.97
CA PRO A 42 -8.35 7.82 12.42
C PRO A 42 -6.92 7.66 12.95
N ASP A 43 -6.58 8.41 14.01
CA ASP A 43 -5.22 8.46 14.59
C ASP A 43 -4.61 7.09 14.88
N VAL A 44 -5.44 6.11 15.23
CA VAL A 44 -4.99 4.74 15.49
C VAL A 44 -4.36 4.10 14.25
N PHE A 45 -4.93 4.33 13.07
CA PHE A 45 -4.35 3.89 11.80
C PHE A 45 -3.05 4.63 11.52
N VAL A 46 -3.00 5.94 11.77
CA VAL A 46 -1.80 6.76 11.58
C VAL A 46 -0.65 6.28 12.45
N LYS A 47 -0.90 5.87 13.70
CA LYS A 47 0.13 5.30 14.58
C LYS A 47 0.68 3.97 14.06
N VAL A 48 -0.20 3.08 13.58
CA VAL A 48 0.20 1.74 13.10
C VAL A 48 0.93 1.82 11.75
N LEU A 49 0.37 2.55 10.79
CA LEU A 49 0.95 2.75 9.46
C LEU A 49 2.11 3.75 9.45
N GLY A 50 2.20 4.60 10.48
CA GLY A 50 3.26 5.56 10.73
C GLY A 50 2.95 6.94 10.20
N LYS A 51 3.27 7.96 10.99
CA LYS A 51 2.97 9.37 10.66
C LYS A 51 3.59 9.84 9.36
N ASP A 52 4.78 9.32 9.03
CA ASP A 52 5.49 9.71 7.81
C ASP A 52 5.09 8.89 6.59
N ASN A 53 4.19 7.93 6.75
CA ASN A 53 3.76 7.09 5.63
C ASN A 53 3.21 7.95 4.49
N VAL A 54 3.69 7.66 3.28
CA VAL A 54 3.27 8.27 2.02
C VAL A 54 1.75 8.25 1.82
N PHE A 55 1.04 7.26 2.35
CA PHE A 55 -0.43 7.16 2.33
C PHE A 55 -1.16 8.23 3.16
N PHE A 56 -0.46 8.95 4.04
CA PHE A 56 -1.03 10.05 4.86
C PHE A 56 -0.54 11.42 4.44
N LYS A 57 0.32 11.50 3.43
CA LYS A 57 0.74 12.77 2.86
C LYS A 57 -0.42 13.32 2.03
N THR A 58 -0.60 14.63 2.03
CA THR A 58 -1.67 15.33 1.30
C THR A 58 -1.05 16.30 0.28
N GLY A 59 -1.89 16.89 -0.59
CA GLY A 59 -1.42 17.89 -1.54
C GLY A 59 -0.52 17.29 -2.62
N ASP A 60 0.61 17.94 -2.89
CA ASP A 60 1.43 17.61 -4.07
C ASP A 60 2.12 16.26 -3.95
N VAL A 61 2.51 15.84 -2.74
CA VAL A 61 3.07 14.49 -2.50
C VAL A 61 2.04 13.41 -2.83
N HIS A 62 0.77 13.59 -2.44
CA HIS A 62 -0.31 12.65 -2.78
C HIS A 62 -0.58 12.61 -4.29
N LYS A 63 -0.72 13.77 -4.93
CA LYS A 63 -0.88 13.86 -6.40
C LYS A 63 0.26 13.14 -7.12
N HIS A 64 1.47 13.30 -6.61
CA HIS A 64 2.66 12.69 -7.15
C HIS A 64 2.63 11.16 -7.04
N ILE A 65 2.36 10.62 -5.85
CA ILE A 65 2.19 9.16 -5.64
C ILE A 65 1.10 8.61 -6.56
N LYS A 66 -0.05 9.28 -6.62
CA LYS A 66 -1.18 8.91 -7.49
C LYS A 66 -0.76 8.85 -8.96
N HIS A 67 -0.04 9.84 -9.46
CA HIS A 67 0.47 9.87 -10.83
C HIS A 67 1.45 8.71 -11.09
N THR A 68 2.42 8.50 -10.20
CA THR A 68 3.39 7.40 -10.29
C THR A 68 2.71 6.03 -10.27
N THR A 69 1.75 5.81 -9.37
CA THR A 69 0.93 4.60 -9.35
C THR A 69 0.16 4.43 -10.66
N MET A 70 -0.48 5.47 -11.19
CA MET A 70 -1.20 5.41 -12.47
C MET A 70 -0.29 5.13 -13.67
N HIS A 71 0.99 5.52 -13.62
CA HIS A 71 1.95 5.14 -14.66
C HIS A 71 2.20 3.63 -14.65
N LEU A 72 2.30 3.03 -13.45
CA LEU A 72 2.57 1.60 -13.28
C LEU A 72 1.34 0.72 -13.56
N ILE A 73 0.18 1.08 -12.99
CA ILE A 73 -1.04 0.26 -13.01
C ILE A 73 -2.19 0.87 -13.82
N GLY A 74 -1.96 1.99 -14.52
CA GLY A 74 -2.93 2.57 -15.45
C GLY A 74 -3.01 1.78 -16.76
N SER A 75 -3.89 2.22 -17.67
CA SER A 75 -4.19 1.50 -18.92
C SER A 75 -2.93 1.13 -19.72
N GLU A 76 -1.95 2.03 -19.79
CA GLU A 76 -0.73 1.83 -20.55
C GLU A 76 0.24 0.84 -19.89
N GLY A 77 0.46 0.98 -18.57
CA GLY A 77 1.27 0.04 -17.78
C GLY A 77 0.67 -1.36 -17.74
N LEU A 78 -0.66 -1.44 -17.61
CA LEU A 78 -1.42 -2.69 -17.68
C LEU A 78 -1.20 -3.40 -19.02
N LYS A 79 -1.42 -2.70 -20.14
CA LYS A 79 -1.30 -3.25 -21.50
C LYS A 79 0.14 -3.69 -21.81
N ARG A 80 1.13 -2.88 -21.45
CA ARG A 80 2.53 -3.14 -21.83
C ARG A 80 3.22 -4.18 -20.96
N LYS A 81 3.00 -4.15 -19.64
CA LYS A 81 3.81 -4.93 -18.68
C LYS A 81 2.99 -5.94 -17.88
N MET A 82 1.78 -5.58 -17.44
CA MET A 82 1.10 -6.40 -16.43
C MET A 82 0.23 -7.52 -17.00
N ILE A 83 -0.56 -7.30 -18.05
CA ILE A 83 -1.55 -8.30 -18.52
C ILE A 83 -0.88 -9.63 -18.91
N GLY A 84 0.19 -9.57 -19.71
CA GLY A 84 0.93 -10.77 -20.11
C GLY A 84 1.57 -11.50 -18.94
N PHE A 85 2.17 -10.74 -18.02
CA PHE A 85 2.76 -11.28 -16.79
C PHE A 85 1.73 -11.94 -15.89
N MET A 86 0.61 -11.26 -15.63
CA MET A 86 -0.51 -11.79 -14.85
C MET A 86 -1.01 -13.10 -15.42
N ASN A 87 -1.33 -13.14 -16.73
CA ASN A 87 -1.82 -14.35 -17.39
C ASN A 87 -0.87 -15.54 -17.24
N ARG A 88 0.43 -15.34 -17.52
CA ARG A 88 1.44 -16.41 -17.38
C ARG A 88 1.50 -16.94 -15.95
N THR A 89 1.66 -16.05 -14.98
CA THR A 89 1.82 -16.42 -13.58
C THR A 89 0.53 -16.97 -12.97
N THR A 90 -0.67 -16.52 -13.41
CA THR A 90 -1.96 -17.17 -13.04
C THR A 90 -1.95 -18.63 -13.47
N ARG A 91 -1.63 -18.89 -14.74
CA ARG A 91 -1.66 -20.25 -15.31
C ARG A 91 -0.69 -21.18 -14.60
N GLU A 92 0.53 -20.72 -14.35
CA GLU A 92 1.54 -21.49 -13.61
C GLU A 92 1.08 -21.78 -12.18
N HIS A 93 0.55 -20.77 -11.47
CA HIS A 93 0.11 -20.93 -10.10
C HIS A 93 -1.08 -21.89 -9.98
N LEU A 94 -2.08 -21.77 -10.86
CA LEU A 94 -3.24 -22.64 -10.89
C LEU A 94 -2.88 -24.07 -11.26
N LYS A 95 -1.99 -24.28 -12.25
CA LYS A 95 -1.48 -25.63 -12.61
C LYS A 95 -0.83 -26.32 -11.41
N ARG A 96 0.04 -25.60 -10.70
CA ARG A 96 0.69 -26.12 -9.48
C ARG A 96 -0.33 -26.42 -8.39
N LYS A 97 -1.28 -25.53 -8.13
CA LYS A 97 -2.31 -25.75 -7.10
C LYS A 97 -3.25 -26.90 -7.44
N ALA A 98 -3.57 -27.11 -8.71
CA ALA A 98 -4.38 -28.24 -9.17
C ALA A 98 -3.70 -29.60 -8.88
N SER A 99 -2.37 -29.67 -8.88
CA SER A 99 -1.65 -30.91 -8.51
C SER A 99 -1.65 -31.24 -7.02
N GLU A 100 -2.10 -30.33 -6.14
CA GLU A 100 -2.14 -30.54 -4.68
C GLU A 100 -3.42 -31.28 -4.22
N GLY A 101 -4.37 -31.56 -5.12
CA GLY A 101 -5.64 -32.24 -4.84
C GLY A 101 -6.67 -31.33 -4.15
N ALA A 102 -6.31 -30.78 -2.99
CA ALA A 102 -7.11 -29.79 -2.26
C ALA A 102 -6.21 -28.65 -1.76
N PHE A 103 -6.69 -27.41 -1.87
CA PHE A 103 -5.94 -26.25 -1.40
C PHE A 103 -6.88 -25.15 -0.86
N ASN A 104 -6.33 -24.30 0.01
CA ASN A 104 -7.04 -23.13 0.52
C ASN A 104 -7.07 -22.02 -0.55
N LEU A 105 -8.24 -21.75 -1.13
CA LEU A 105 -8.41 -20.75 -2.19
C LEU A 105 -8.01 -19.34 -1.74
N ARG A 106 -8.41 -18.91 -0.53
CA ARG A 106 -8.08 -17.58 -0.01
C ARG A 106 -6.58 -17.39 0.08
N HIS A 107 -5.86 -18.39 0.60
CA HIS A 107 -4.41 -18.37 0.68
C HIS A 107 -3.76 -18.37 -0.71
N ALA A 108 -4.22 -19.23 -1.63
CA ALA A 108 -3.70 -19.30 -3.00
C ALA A 108 -3.85 -17.96 -3.74
N VAL A 109 -5.04 -17.34 -3.69
CA VAL A 109 -5.31 -16.03 -4.32
C VAL A 109 -4.48 -14.93 -3.68
N SER A 110 -4.34 -14.92 -2.35
CA SER A 110 -3.54 -13.92 -1.65
C SER A 110 -2.07 -14.00 -2.08
N THR A 111 -1.49 -15.21 -2.08
CA THR A 111 -0.12 -15.44 -2.53
C THR A 111 0.06 -15.02 -3.99
N LEU A 112 -0.92 -15.33 -4.85
CA LEU A 112 -0.91 -14.94 -6.26
C LEU A 112 -0.88 -13.41 -6.44
N ILE A 113 -1.75 -12.67 -5.75
CA ILE A 113 -1.78 -11.20 -5.78
C ILE A 113 -0.44 -10.62 -5.34
N VAL A 114 0.12 -11.12 -4.24
CA VAL A 114 1.39 -10.59 -3.75
C VAL A 114 2.55 -10.95 -4.69
N SER A 115 2.53 -12.13 -5.32
CA SER A 115 3.48 -12.48 -6.39
C SER A 115 3.38 -11.54 -7.60
N TYR A 116 2.21 -10.95 -7.88
CA TYR A 116 2.06 -9.93 -8.92
C TYR A 116 2.64 -8.59 -8.53
N ILE A 117 2.30 -8.11 -7.33
CA ILE A 117 2.62 -6.75 -6.89
C ILE A 117 4.11 -6.64 -6.54
N THR A 118 4.71 -7.68 -5.94
CA THR A 118 6.08 -7.58 -5.42
C THR A 118 7.11 -7.21 -6.49
N PRO A 119 7.19 -7.87 -7.66
CA PRO A 119 8.16 -7.50 -8.70
C PRO A 119 7.89 -6.13 -9.33
N GLN A 120 6.63 -5.66 -9.30
CA GLN A 120 6.27 -4.32 -9.77
C GLN A 120 6.70 -3.24 -8.78
N MET A 121 6.75 -3.57 -7.49
CA MET A 121 7.17 -2.66 -6.43
C MET A 121 8.69 -2.63 -6.27
N ILE A 122 9.33 -3.81 -6.19
CA ILE A 122 10.77 -3.99 -6.01
C ILE A 122 11.21 -5.22 -6.82
N SER A 123 11.85 -4.99 -7.95
CA SER A 123 12.41 -6.06 -8.78
C SER A 123 13.66 -6.68 -8.15
N ASN A 124 14.00 -7.89 -8.61
CA ASN A 124 15.26 -8.59 -8.30
C ASN A 124 15.52 -8.86 -6.81
N LEU A 125 14.46 -8.95 -6.00
CA LEU A 125 14.58 -9.50 -4.64
C LEU A 125 14.92 -11.00 -4.71
N LYS A 126 15.82 -11.45 -3.84
CA LYS A 126 16.08 -12.88 -3.67
C LYS A 126 14.78 -13.58 -3.24
N PRO A 127 14.50 -14.83 -3.68
CA PRO A 127 13.25 -15.53 -3.37
C PRO A 127 12.89 -15.55 -1.88
N GLU A 128 13.87 -15.77 -1.00
CA GLU A 128 13.68 -15.78 0.45
C GLU A 128 13.32 -14.39 1.00
N THR A 129 13.89 -13.33 0.43
CA THR A 129 13.61 -11.95 0.83
C THR A 129 12.23 -11.53 0.33
N GLN A 130 11.89 -11.93 -0.89
CA GLN A 130 10.56 -11.75 -1.45
C GLN A 130 9.52 -12.44 -0.56
N ALA A 131 9.67 -13.73 -0.26
CA ALA A 131 8.74 -14.47 0.60
C ALA A 131 8.57 -13.81 1.98
N LYS A 132 9.66 -13.38 2.62
CA LYS A 132 9.60 -12.65 3.90
C LYS A 132 8.86 -11.31 3.77
N LEU A 133 9.04 -10.59 2.66
CA LEU A 133 8.29 -9.37 2.37
C LEU A 133 6.78 -9.66 2.20
N ILE A 134 6.44 -10.74 1.48
CA ILE A 134 5.04 -11.22 1.34
C ILE A 134 4.43 -11.49 2.71
N ASP A 135 5.12 -12.24 3.57
CA ASP A 135 4.64 -12.58 4.91
C ASP A 135 4.41 -11.33 5.76
N ASN A 136 5.32 -10.35 5.69
CA ASN A 136 5.16 -9.08 6.38
C ASN A 136 3.95 -8.29 5.86
N PHE A 137 3.70 -8.27 4.54
CA PHE A 137 2.50 -7.66 3.97
C PHE A 137 1.21 -8.38 4.39
N MET A 138 1.21 -9.71 4.39
CA MET A 138 0.04 -10.52 4.81
C MET A 138 -0.24 -10.40 6.31
N ALA A 139 0.78 -10.11 7.12
CA ALA A 139 0.60 -9.78 8.53
C ALA A 139 -0.05 -8.41 8.74
N PHE A 140 -0.10 -7.55 7.72
CA PHE A 140 -0.75 -6.25 7.73
C PHE A 140 -2.28 -6.39 7.55
N ASN A 141 -2.94 -6.99 8.54
CA ASN A 141 -4.40 -7.08 8.57
C ASN A 141 -5.00 -5.96 9.44
N ILE A 142 -6.30 -5.67 9.27
CA ILE A 142 -7.04 -4.68 10.09
C ILE A 142 -7.71 -5.32 11.31
N GLU A 143 -7.36 -6.56 11.66
CA GLU A 143 -8.02 -7.29 12.76
C GLU A 143 -7.69 -6.67 14.12
N TRP A 144 -6.54 -5.99 14.24
CA TRP A 144 -6.20 -5.19 15.42
C TRP A 144 -7.16 -4.01 15.65
N PHE A 145 -8.01 -3.67 14.68
CA PHE A 145 -8.98 -2.58 14.81
C PHE A 145 -10.39 -3.07 15.21
N GLN A 146 -10.65 -4.38 15.24
CA GLN A 146 -12.01 -4.92 15.41
C GLN A 146 -12.61 -4.71 16.80
N SER A 147 -11.82 -4.81 17.88
CA SER A 147 -12.28 -4.54 19.23
C SER A 147 -11.15 -4.02 20.12
N PRO A 148 -11.25 -2.81 20.68
CA PRO A 148 -10.20 -2.28 21.56
C PRO A 148 -10.04 -3.06 22.87
N PHE A 149 -11.02 -3.92 23.24
CA PHE A 149 -11.03 -4.66 24.51
C PHE A 149 -10.59 -6.12 24.38
N ALA A 150 -10.36 -6.64 23.18
CA ALA A 150 -9.93 -8.02 23.01
C ALA A 150 -8.42 -8.18 23.23
N LEU A 151 -8.00 -9.21 23.98
CA LEU A 151 -6.57 -9.52 24.16
C LEU A 151 -5.87 -9.82 22.82
N SER A 152 -6.61 -10.42 21.87
CA SER A 152 -6.15 -10.67 20.50
C SER A 152 -5.75 -9.38 19.76
N THR A 153 -6.38 -8.25 20.08
CA THR A 153 -6.07 -6.94 19.49
C THR A 153 -4.65 -6.51 19.81
N TRP A 154 -4.21 -6.63 21.06
CA TRP A 154 -2.85 -6.29 21.46
C TRP A 154 -1.82 -7.19 20.75
N LYS A 155 -2.07 -8.49 20.71
CA LYS A 155 -1.22 -9.45 19.99
C LYS A 155 -1.10 -9.09 18.50
N ASN A 156 -2.23 -8.79 17.85
CA ASN A 156 -2.27 -8.40 16.44
C ASN A 156 -1.57 -7.06 16.19
N LEU A 157 -1.70 -6.10 17.10
CA LEU A 157 -1.01 -4.82 17.03
C LEU A 157 0.52 -5.00 17.05
N PHE A 158 1.04 -5.77 18.02
CA PHE A 158 2.48 -6.08 18.07
C PHE A 158 2.96 -6.80 16.82
N LYS A 159 2.16 -7.74 16.29
CA LYS A 159 2.47 -8.46 15.05
C LYS A 159 2.58 -7.50 13.87
N VAL A 160 1.63 -6.59 13.69
CA VAL A 160 1.61 -5.60 12.60
C VAL A 160 2.79 -4.63 12.70
N LEU A 161 3.08 -4.11 13.90
CA LEU A 161 4.21 -3.19 14.12
C LEU A 161 5.55 -3.86 13.80
N ARG A 162 5.74 -5.13 14.21
CA ARG A 162 6.94 -5.91 13.88
C ARG A 162 7.05 -6.16 12.39
N ALA A 163 5.98 -6.61 11.75
CA ALA A 163 5.94 -6.88 10.31
C ALA A 163 6.28 -5.62 9.50
N ARG A 164 5.75 -4.46 9.91
CA ARG A 164 6.07 -3.17 9.30
C ARG A 164 7.55 -2.83 9.42
N LYS A 165 8.15 -2.99 10.61
CA LYS A 165 9.59 -2.71 10.84
C LYS A 165 10.46 -3.58 9.93
N GLU A 166 10.15 -4.86 9.83
CA GLU A 166 10.89 -5.79 8.97
C GLU A 166 10.71 -5.47 7.47
N ALA A 167 9.49 -5.12 7.03
CA ALA A 167 9.24 -4.69 5.66
C ALA A 167 10.02 -3.42 5.31
N ALA A 168 9.99 -2.40 6.18
CA ALA A 168 10.75 -1.16 5.99
C ALA A 168 12.25 -1.43 5.85
N LYS A 169 12.81 -2.34 6.66
CA LYS A 169 14.22 -2.75 6.56
C LYS A 169 14.54 -3.37 5.19
N ILE A 170 13.69 -4.26 4.68
CA ILE A 170 13.88 -4.88 3.35
C ILE A 170 13.83 -3.81 2.26
N ILE A 171 12.85 -2.91 2.30
CA ILE A 171 12.68 -1.83 1.32
C ILE A 171 13.89 -0.89 1.34
N ASN A 172 14.37 -0.47 2.52
CA ASN A 172 15.54 0.40 2.65
C ASN A 172 16.81 -0.25 2.11
N VAL A 173 17.04 -1.54 2.40
CA VAL A 173 18.19 -2.27 1.84
C VAL A 173 18.10 -2.35 0.31
N ALA A 174 16.91 -2.59 -0.25
CA ALA A 174 16.72 -2.59 -1.69
C ALA A 174 16.98 -1.21 -2.31
N LEU A 175 16.50 -0.15 -1.66
CA LEU A 175 16.70 1.24 -2.07
C LEU A 175 18.19 1.63 -2.08
N GLU A 176 18.94 1.33 -1.02
CA GLU A 176 20.38 1.66 -0.95
C GLU A 176 21.18 0.91 -2.02
N ARG A 177 20.95 -0.40 -2.20
CA ARG A 177 21.58 -1.17 -3.29
C ARG A 177 21.31 -0.56 -4.66
N ARG A 178 20.11 -0.02 -4.87
CA ARG A 178 19.71 0.59 -6.12
C ARG A 178 20.36 1.95 -6.35
N LYS A 179 20.59 2.73 -5.29
CA LYS A 179 21.37 3.98 -5.36
C LYS A 179 22.82 3.72 -5.78
N ASP A 180 23.42 2.65 -5.30
CA ASP A 180 24.81 2.28 -5.62
C ASP A 180 24.95 1.70 -7.04
N SER A 181 23.88 1.12 -7.59
CA SER A 181 23.85 0.42 -8.87
C SER A 181 23.29 1.28 -10.02
N ILE A 182 23.71 2.55 -10.13
CA ILE A 182 23.17 3.59 -11.05
C ILE A 182 23.01 3.15 -12.53
N LEU A 183 23.63 2.04 -12.95
CA LEU A 183 23.72 1.60 -14.34
C LEU A 183 22.51 0.83 -14.89
N GLU A 184 21.56 0.32 -14.09
CA GLU A 184 20.40 -0.43 -14.64
C GLU A 184 19.05 -0.06 -14.00
N LYS A 185 18.27 0.75 -14.72
CA LYS A 185 16.83 0.94 -14.42
C LYS A 185 16.07 -0.35 -14.73
N GLN A 186 15.34 -0.88 -13.76
CA GLN A 186 14.47 -2.05 -13.96
C GLN A 186 13.02 -1.65 -14.28
N GLY A 187 12.70 -0.36 -14.16
CA GLY A 187 11.39 0.20 -14.48
C GLY A 187 10.29 -0.27 -13.54
N ASP A 188 10.63 -0.45 -12.26
CA ASP A 188 9.72 -0.76 -11.15
C ASP A 188 9.36 0.51 -10.34
N PHE A 189 8.51 0.36 -9.33
CA PHE A 189 8.10 1.48 -8.47
C PHE A 189 9.29 2.11 -7.74
N LEU A 190 10.29 1.32 -7.34
CA LEU A 190 11.47 1.80 -6.63
C LEU A 190 12.31 2.76 -7.49
N ASP A 191 12.45 2.48 -8.79
CA ASP A 191 13.11 3.40 -9.72
C ASP A 191 12.35 4.72 -9.84
N THR A 192 11.03 4.64 -9.94
CA THR A 192 10.19 5.85 -10.04
C THR A 192 10.33 6.69 -8.77
N LEU A 193 10.32 6.05 -7.60
CA LEU A 193 10.53 6.70 -6.31
C LEU A 193 11.93 7.34 -6.21
N LEU A 194 12.98 6.69 -6.71
CA LEU A 194 14.34 7.24 -6.73
C LEU A 194 14.51 8.42 -7.68
N GLU A 195 13.93 8.36 -8.87
CA GLU A 195 13.93 9.49 -9.82
C GLU A 195 13.28 10.73 -9.21
N GLU A 196 12.21 10.52 -8.46
CA GLU A 196 11.43 11.59 -7.85
C GLU A 196 12.12 12.15 -6.61
N MET A 197 12.75 11.31 -5.78
CA MET A 197 13.65 11.78 -4.71
C MET A 197 14.79 12.66 -5.24
N LYS A 198 15.31 12.38 -6.44
CA LYS A 198 16.33 13.23 -7.08
C LYS A 198 15.76 14.58 -7.52
N LYS A 199 14.51 14.62 -8.03
CA LYS A 199 13.81 15.86 -8.40
C LYS A 199 13.44 16.72 -7.18
N GLU A 200 13.01 16.12 -6.08
CA GLU A 200 12.81 16.85 -4.81
C GLU A 200 14.12 17.28 -4.14
N GLY A 201 15.21 16.54 -4.35
CA GLY A 201 16.55 17.00 -3.95
C GLY A 201 16.97 18.31 -4.62
N SER A 202 16.42 18.62 -5.80
CA SER A 202 16.56 19.92 -6.47
C SER A 202 15.47 20.94 -6.11
N VAL A 203 14.38 20.52 -5.46
CA VAL A 203 13.25 21.36 -5.03
C VAL A 203 12.75 20.88 -3.66
N GLY A 204 13.42 21.32 -2.58
CA GLY A 204 12.87 21.42 -1.23
C GLY A 204 12.25 20.17 -0.55
N GLY A 205 13.08 19.25 -0.07
CA GLY A 205 13.07 18.74 1.32
C GLY A 205 11.89 17.92 1.90
N GLY A 206 10.86 17.56 1.12
CA GLY A 206 9.67 16.87 1.64
C GLY A 206 9.86 15.37 1.92
N PHE A 207 10.37 14.62 0.95
CA PHE A 207 10.36 13.15 0.98
C PHE A 207 11.51 12.53 1.80
N THR A 208 12.66 13.21 1.89
CA THR A 208 13.86 12.68 2.57
C THR A 208 13.71 12.56 4.09
N SER A 209 12.76 13.27 4.70
CA SER A 209 12.49 13.20 6.14
C SER A 209 11.82 11.90 6.57
N SER A 210 10.99 11.31 5.69
CA SER A 210 10.23 10.08 5.99
C SER A 210 11.07 8.80 5.97
N LEU A 211 12.18 8.79 5.21
CA LEU A 211 13.06 7.62 5.09
C LEU A 211 14.23 7.65 6.08
N LYS A 212 14.55 8.83 6.65
CA LYS A 212 15.62 9.00 7.65
C LYS A 212 15.15 8.81 9.09
N ALA A 213 13.85 8.70 9.34
CA ALA A 213 13.32 8.42 10.67
C ALA A 213 13.21 6.91 10.93
N HIS A 214 14.37 6.24 11.07
CA HIS A 214 14.66 5.06 11.92
C HIS A 214 15.84 4.24 11.38
#